data_AF-A0A1V2M598-F1
#
_entry.id   AF-A0A1V2M598-F1
#
_cell.length_a   1.000
_cell.length_b   1.000
_cell.length_c   1.000
_cell.angle_alpha   90.00
_cell.angle_beta   90.00
_cell.angle_gamma   90.00
#
_symmetry.space_group_name_H-M   'P 1'
#
loop_
_entity.id
_entity.type
_entity.pdbx_description
1 polymer ?
#
loop_
_entity_poly.entity_id
_entity_poly.type
_entity_poly.pdbx_seq_one_letter_code
_entity_poly.pdbx_strand_id
1 'polypeptide(L)'
;MILEPLVQKELDKIFDELSLKVFRECIDISLEGQPPLLPNQKALPIHIPKEHVEQWVTQAIGGDSVGAGSHPIDVIKETYKFRFGIDVKMLSCEVSEDGNLKNEQSGETSLAQNFKSIGANLDTLFEEEKYDEIVYAWSTILKDKLSTAQQEFKLNEIYYIFILRADTVFYLCGTKVNIKNISAMKPNNKITLTTIGIDNLIDKKFGNGKIYKSKKRLELRLNPKYWVDNNYVKKFDNKFKYPVADLRKDLNS
;
A
#
# COMPACT_ATOMS: atom_id res chain seq x y z
N MET A 1 -10.52 -2.48 14.93
CA MET A 1 -9.53 -2.90 13.91
C MET A 1 -8.35 -1.94 13.95
N ILE A 2 -7.19 -2.36 13.43
CA ILE A 2 -5.98 -1.53 13.36
C ILE A 2 -6.01 -0.64 12.13
N LEU A 3 -6.39 -1.21 10.99
CA LEU A 3 -6.60 -0.50 9.73
C LEU A 3 -8.10 -0.33 9.54
N GLU A 4 -8.55 0.92 9.58
CA GLU A 4 -9.95 1.32 9.44
C GLU A 4 -10.14 1.91 8.03
N PRO A 5 -10.79 1.19 7.08
CA PRO A 5 -11.01 1.67 5.72
C PRO A 5 -11.72 3.02 5.67
N LEU A 6 -11.18 3.95 4.89
CA LEU A 6 -11.76 5.29 4.71
C LEU A 6 -12.93 5.23 3.73
N VAL A 7 -14.08 5.77 4.13
CA VAL A 7 -15.19 5.98 3.19
C VAL A 7 -14.92 7.18 2.29
N GLN A 8 -15.71 7.35 1.22
CA GLN A 8 -15.57 8.47 0.26
C GLN A 8 -15.39 9.83 0.94
N LYS A 9 -16.26 10.16 1.89
CA LYS A 9 -16.24 11.45 2.60
C LYS A 9 -14.95 11.66 3.39
N GLU A 10 -14.29 10.60 3.83
CA GLU A 10 -13.02 10.69 4.54
C GLU A 10 -11.85 10.80 3.57
N LEU A 11 -11.90 10.09 2.43
CA LEU A 11 -10.96 10.29 1.33
C LEU A 11 -11.01 11.73 0.81
N ASP A 12 -12.20 12.31 0.65
CA ASP A 12 -12.40 13.69 0.17
C ASP A 12 -11.82 14.75 1.11
N LYS A 13 -11.61 14.43 2.39
CA LYS A 13 -10.93 15.34 3.34
C LYS A 13 -9.42 15.36 3.15
N ILE A 14 -8.85 14.30 2.56
CA ILE A 14 -7.42 14.16 2.30
C ILE A 14 -7.12 14.58 0.85
N PHE A 15 -7.96 14.15 -0.09
CA PHE A 15 -7.81 14.35 -1.52
C PHE A 15 -9.03 15.11 -2.05
N ASP A 16 -8.91 16.42 -2.11
CA ASP A 16 -9.95 17.27 -2.69
C ASP A 16 -9.94 17.19 -4.23
N GLU A 17 -10.82 17.95 -4.88
CA GLU A 17 -10.91 17.96 -6.34
C GLU A 17 -9.60 18.34 -7.02
N LEU A 18 -8.83 19.27 -6.43
CA LEU A 18 -7.52 19.67 -6.97
C LEU A 18 -6.52 18.54 -6.80
N SER A 19 -6.48 17.89 -5.63
CA SER A 19 -5.65 16.71 -5.40
C SER A 19 -5.91 15.62 -6.42
N LEU A 20 -7.16 15.33 -6.75
CA LEU A 20 -7.52 14.32 -7.75
C LEU A 20 -7.08 14.72 -9.16
N LYS A 21 -7.11 16.00 -9.51
CA LYS A 21 -6.58 16.51 -10.79
C LYS A 21 -5.06 16.34 -10.87
N VAL A 22 -4.33 16.72 -9.82
CA VAL A 22 -2.88 16.52 -9.74
C VAL A 22 -2.54 15.03 -9.82
N PHE A 23 -3.31 14.18 -9.14
CA PHE A 23 -3.10 12.73 -9.18
C PHE A 23 -3.26 12.17 -10.60
N ARG A 24 -4.29 12.62 -11.33
CA ARG A 24 -4.50 12.25 -12.74
C ARG A 24 -3.32 12.68 -13.60
N GLU A 25 -2.88 13.92 -13.48
CA GLU A 25 -1.72 14.45 -14.21
C GLU A 25 -0.46 13.60 -13.96
N CYS A 26 -0.19 13.25 -12.70
CA CYS A 26 0.94 12.41 -12.33
C CYS A 26 0.87 11.00 -12.94
N ILE A 27 -0.32 10.39 -12.97
CA ILE A 27 -0.53 9.11 -13.64
C ILE A 27 -0.26 9.27 -15.14
N ASP A 28 -0.83 10.29 -15.78
CA ASP A 28 -0.69 10.51 -17.23
C ASP A 28 0.77 10.69 -17.63
N ILE A 29 1.53 11.54 -16.92
CA ILE A 29 2.99 11.69 -17.10
C ILE A 29 3.72 10.35 -17.02
N SER A 30 3.33 9.49 -16.07
CA SER A 30 4.01 8.22 -15.82
C SER A 30 3.64 7.14 -16.84
N LEU A 31 2.45 7.21 -17.40
CA LEU A 31 2.01 6.36 -18.51
C LEU A 31 2.66 6.80 -19.83
N GLU A 32 2.68 8.10 -20.11
CA GLU A 32 3.34 8.65 -21.31
C GLU A 32 4.85 8.43 -21.30
N GLY A 33 5.46 8.38 -20.11
CA GLY A 33 6.87 8.04 -19.93
C GLY A 33 7.21 6.56 -20.16
N GLN A 34 6.23 5.68 -20.43
CA GLN A 34 6.51 4.27 -20.72
C GLN A 34 7.22 4.12 -22.07
N PRO A 35 8.28 3.30 -22.16
CA PRO A 35 8.99 3.11 -23.42
C PRO A 35 8.10 2.44 -24.48
N PRO A 36 8.29 2.75 -25.77
CA PRO A 36 7.54 2.09 -26.83
C PRO A 36 7.87 0.60 -26.90
N LEU A 37 6.87 -0.18 -27.29
CA LEU A 37 7.02 -1.59 -27.58
C LEU A 37 7.59 -1.76 -28.99
N LEU A 38 8.44 -2.78 -29.18
CA LEU A 38 8.78 -3.24 -30.52
C LEU A 38 7.52 -3.79 -31.23
N PRO A 39 7.46 -3.74 -32.56
CA PRO A 39 6.40 -4.40 -33.31
C PRO A 39 6.24 -5.87 -32.89
N ASN A 40 5.00 -6.27 -32.55
CA ASN A 40 4.62 -7.60 -32.05
C ASN A 40 5.11 -7.98 -30.64
N GLN A 41 5.75 -7.08 -29.90
CA GLN A 41 6.10 -7.32 -28.50
C GLN A 41 4.84 -7.27 -27.63
N LYS A 42 4.68 -8.26 -26.73
CA LYS A 42 3.63 -8.21 -25.70
C LYS A 42 3.96 -7.13 -24.68
N ALA A 43 2.96 -6.35 -24.29
CA ALA A 43 3.10 -5.38 -23.22
C ALA A 43 3.48 -6.07 -21.90
N LEU A 44 4.44 -5.49 -21.19
CA LEU A 44 4.73 -5.84 -19.81
C LEU A 44 3.86 -4.98 -18.88
N PRO A 45 3.52 -5.45 -17.67
CA PRO A 45 2.79 -4.63 -16.72
C PRO A 45 3.51 -3.30 -16.44
N ILE A 46 2.77 -2.19 -16.46
CA ILE A 46 3.28 -0.85 -16.11
C ILE A 46 4.02 -0.89 -14.77
N HIS A 47 5.29 -0.49 -14.76
CA HIS A 47 6.06 -0.38 -13.53
C HIS A 47 6.27 1.09 -13.19
N ILE A 48 5.80 1.51 -12.02
CA ILE A 48 5.98 2.86 -11.49
C ILE A 48 6.82 2.74 -10.21
N PRO A 49 7.97 3.43 -10.11
CA PRO A 49 8.80 3.42 -8.91
C PRO A 49 8.04 3.92 -7.68
N LYS A 50 8.34 3.38 -6.50
CA LYS A 50 7.65 3.75 -5.24
C LYS A 50 7.78 5.24 -4.97
N GLU A 51 8.98 5.77 -5.18
CA GLU A 51 9.37 7.16 -4.96
C GLU A 51 8.52 8.11 -5.82
N HIS A 52 8.14 7.69 -7.02
CA HIS A 52 7.25 8.49 -7.88
C HIS A 52 5.86 8.55 -7.27
N VAL A 53 5.32 7.42 -6.78
CA VAL A 53 3.99 7.38 -6.16
C VAL A 53 3.94 8.21 -4.87
N GLU A 54 5.00 8.19 -4.07
CA GLU A 54 5.15 9.09 -2.92
C GLU A 54 5.12 10.56 -3.34
N GLN A 55 5.82 10.90 -4.43
CA GLN A 55 5.81 12.26 -4.97
C GLN A 55 4.42 12.65 -5.51
N TRP A 56 3.66 11.73 -6.09
CA TRP A 56 2.29 12.00 -6.53
C TRP A 56 1.41 12.41 -5.36
N VAL A 57 1.45 11.64 -4.26
CA VAL A 57 0.68 11.95 -3.04
C VAL A 57 1.14 13.28 -2.44
N THR A 58 2.45 13.50 -2.36
CA THR A 58 3.07 14.74 -1.86
C THR A 58 2.55 15.96 -2.62
N GLN A 59 2.62 15.93 -3.96
CA GLN A 59 2.12 17.02 -4.80
C GLN A 59 0.61 17.18 -4.71
N ALA A 60 -0.15 16.07 -4.76
CA ALA A 60 -1.60 16.10 -4.77
C ALA A 60 -2.18 16.79 -3.52
N ILE A 61 -1.61 16.52 -2.35
CA ILE A 61 -2.11 17.11 -1.09
C ILE A 61 -1.34 18.36 -0.67
N GLY A 62 -0.30 18.76 -1.42
CA GLY A 62 0.66 19.80 -1.02
C GLY A 62 1.26 19.52 0.35
N GLY A 63 1.77 18.29 0.54
CA GLY A 63 2.45 17.84 1.75
C GLY A 63 3.96 17.99 1.65
N ASP A 64 4.63 17.71 2.76
CA ASP A 64 6.09 17.65 2.85
C ASP A 64 6.54 16.19 2.79
N SER A 65 7.49 15.89 1.90
CA SER A 65 8.15 14.58 1.91
C SER A 65 9.07 14.45 3.12
N VAL A 66 9.10 13.28 3.74
CA VAL A 66 10.00 12.98 4.87
C VAL A 66 11.43 12.70 4.40
N GLY A 67 11.62 12.41 3.10
CA GLY A 67 12.93 12.15 2.48
C GLY A 67 13.32 10.67 2.44
N ALA A 68 14.45 10.39 1.78
CA ALA A 68 14.93 9.03 1.56
C ALA A 68 15.45 8.39 2.87
N GLY A 69 14.82 7.30 3.29
CA GLY A 69 15.19 6.57 4.51
C GLY A 69 14.13 5.55 4.92
N SER A 70 14.41 4.73 5.93
CA SER A 70 13.44 3.75 6.45
C SER A 70 12.48 4.42 7.46
N HIS A 71 11.77 5.46 7.04
CA HIS A 71 10.76 6.11 7.88
C HIS A 71 9.43 5.34 7.88
N PRO A 72 8.63 5.44 8.95
CA PRO A 72 7.32 4.78 9.03
C PRO A 72 6.23 5.38 8.13
N ILE A 73 6.49 6.57 7.61
CA ILE A 73 5.61 7.41 6.80
C ILE A 73 6.48 8.08 5.73
N ASP A 74 5.87 8.41 4.59
CA ASP A 74 6.54 9.02 3.44
C ASP A 74 6.18 10.51 3.29
N VAL A 75 4.97 10.91 3.71
CA VAL A 75 4.44 12.27 3.53
C VAL A 75 3.84 12.80 4.83
N ILE A 76 4.06 14.08 5.11
CA ILE A 76 3.42 14.81 6.21
C ILE A 76 2.56 15.93 5.63
N LYS A 77 1.35 16.11 6.15
CA LYS A 77 0.51 17.25 5.81
C LYS A 77 0.08 17.96 7.08
N GLU A 78 0.39 19.25 7.14
CA GLU A 78 -0.13 20.16 8.13
C GLU A 78 -1.31 20.95 7.55
N THR A 79 -2.37 21.04 8.34
CA THR A 79 -3.52 21.90 8.11
C THR A 79 -3.69 22.80 9.33
N TYR A 80 -4.50 23.84 9.21
CA TYR A 80 -4.77 24.80 10.28
C TYR A 80 -5.29 24.19 11.60
N LYS A 81 -5.76 22.93 11.61
CA LYS A 81 -6.30 22.24 12.79
C LYS A 81 -5.61 20.92 13.12
N PHE A 82 -4.81 20.38 12.21
CA PHE A 82 -4.51 18.96 12.22
C PHE A 82 -3.30 18.64 11.36
N ARG A 83 -2.41 17.81 11.89
CA ARG A 83 -1.22 17.31 11.22
C ARG A 83 -1.28 15.80 11.12
N PHE A 84 -1.03 15.25 9.93
CA PHE A 84 -1.08 13.81 9.71
C PHE A 84 0.08 13.32 8.86
N GLY A 85 0.41 12.04 9.05
CA GLY A 85 1.38 11.31 8.24
C GLY A 85 0.68 10.33 7.30
N ILE A 86 1.29 10.08 6.14
CA ILE A 86 0.87 9.07 5.18
C ILE A 86 2.04 8.15 4.87
N ASP A 87 1.80 6.84 4.91
CA ASP A 87 2.64 5.81 4.28
C ASP A 87 1.96 5.38 2.97
N VAL A 88 2.64 5.59 1.85
CA VAL A 88 2.15 5.42 0.48
C VAL A 88 2.56 4.05 -0.04
N LYS A 89 1.58 3.33 -0.59
CA LYS A 89 1.76 1.96 -1.05
C LYS A 89 1.12 1.79 -2.42
N MET A 90 1.83 1.19 -3.36
CA MET A 90 1.25 0.76 -4.63
C MET A 90 1.15 -0.76 -4.66
N LEU A 91 -0.02 -1.28 -5.04
CA LEU A 91 -0.30 -2.71 -5.10
C LEU A 91 -0.84 -3.07 -6.49
N SER A 92 -0.32 -4.13 -7.10
CA SER A 92 -0.88 -4.68 -8.33
C SER A 92 -2.19 -5.41 -8.06
N CYS A 93 -3.11 -5.37 -9.02
CA CYS A 93 -4.37 -6.08 -9.01
C CYS A 93 -4.47 -6.98 -10.24
N GLU A 94 -5.05 -8.15 -10.05
CA GLU A 94 -5.34 -9.07 -11.15
C GLU A 94 -6.61 -8.64 -11.88
N VAL A 95 -6.54 -8.63 -13.22
CA VAL A 95 -7.65 -8.30 -14.11
C VAL A 95 -7.99 -9.47 -15.02
N SER A 96 -9.27 -9.62 -15.35
CA SER A 96 -9.74 -10.57 -16.37
C SER A 96 -9.37 -10.11 -17.78
N GLU A 97 -9.56 -10.98 -18.76
CA GLU A 97 -9.37 -10.63 -20.18
C GLU A 97 -10.25 -9.44 -20.60
N ASP A 98 -11.45 -9.32 -20.03
CA ASP A 98 -12.36 -8.19 -20.22
C ASP A 98 -11.95 -6.88 -19.48
N GLY A 99 -10.80 -6.87 -18.80
CA GLY A 99 -10.30 -5.71 -18.05
C GLY A 99 -10.97 -5.46 -16.69
N ASN A 100 -11.82 -6.38 -16.22
CA ASN A 100 -12.47 -6.27 -14.91
C ASN A 100 -11.60 -6.81 -13.78
N LEU A 101 -11.70 -6.25 -12.58
CA LEU A 101 -11.00 -6.77 -11.40
C LEU A 101 -11.46 -8.20 -11.09
N LYS A 102 -10.49 -9.12 -10.98
CA LYS A 102 -10.76 -10.46 -10.45
C LYS A 102 -11.06 -10.40 -8.95
N ASN A 103 -11.80 -11.40 -8.46
CA ASN A 103 -12.03 -11.57 -7.02
C ASN A 103 -10.81 -12.24 -6.35
N GLU A 104 -9.66 -11.60 -6.49
CA GLU A 104 -8.37 -12.07 -5.99
C GLU A 104 -7.73 -11.02 -5.08
N GLN A 105 -6.68 -11.43 -4.37
CA GLN A 105 -5.94 -10.52 -3.51
C GLN A 105 -5.00 -9.66 -4.36
N SER A 106 -4.74 -8.45 -3.90
CA SER A 106 -3.68 -7.63 -4.47
C SER A 106 -2.30 -8.28 -4.29
N GLY A 107 -1.30 -7.66 -4.92
CA GLY A 107 0.09 -7.79 -4.48
C GLY A 107 0.26 -7.49 -2.98
N GLU A 108 1.45 -7.80 -2.46
CA GLU A 108 1.78 -7.66 -1.05
C GLU A 108 2.49 -6.35 -0.73
N THR A 109 2.30 -5.86 0.49
CA THR A 109 3.12 -4.79 1.06
C THR A 109 3.50 -5.13 2.50
N SER A 110 4.66 -4.63 2.92
CA SER A 110 5.16 -4.84 4.28
C SER A 110 4.64 -3.74 5.21
N LEU A 111 4.14 -4.13 6.37
CA LEU A 111 3.81 -3.21 7.47
C LEU A 111 4.98 -3.06 8.42
N ALA A 112 5.66 -4.18 8.71
CA ALA A 112 6.85 -4.25 9.52
C ALA A 112 7.82 -5.31 8.99
N GLN A 113 9.11 -5.04 9.18
CA GLN A 113 10.22 -5.92 8.81
C GLN A 113 11.25 -5.94 9.95
N ASN A 114 12.32 -6.72 9.79
CA ASN A 114 13.43 -6.80 10.75
C ASN A 114 12.98 -7.25 12.14
N PHE A 115 12.42 -8.47 12.20
CA PHE A 115 12.03 -9.08 13.47
C PHE A 115 13.19 -9.03 14.47
N LYS A 116 12.99 -8.27 15.56
CA LYS A 116 13.90 -8.25 16.70
C LYS A 116 13.32 -9.15 17.77
N SER A 117 14.10 -10.13 18.20
CA SER A 117 13.66 -11.15 19.15
C SER A 117 13.34 -10.56 20.52
N ILE A 118 12.24 -11.03 21.12
CA ILE A 118 12.02 -10.95 22.57
C ILE A 118 12.52 -12.29 23.15
N GLY A 119 13.84 -12.46 23.22
CA GLY A 119 14.46 -13.65 23.83
C GLY A 119 14.69 -14.88 22.93
N ALA A 120 14.02 -15.02 21.78
CA ALA A 120 14.27 -16.09 20.80
C ALA A 120 14.11 -15.62 19.36
N ASN A 121 14.86 -16.22 18.41
CA ASN A 121 14.73 -15.87 17.00
C ASN A 121 13.39 -16.39 16.42
N LEU A 122 12.91 -15.78 15.33
CA LEU A 122 11.61 -16.09 14.74
C LEU A 122 11.49 -17.58 14.34
N ASP A 123 12.58 -18.17 13.86
CA ASP A 123 12.57 -19.53 13.33
C ASP A 123 12.30 -20.56 14.44
N THR A 124 12.97 -20.38 15.59
CA THR A 124 12.74 -21.16 16.81
C THR A 124 11.32 -21.01 17.32
N LEU A 125 10.77 -19.79 17.35
CA LEU A 125 9.39 -19.57 17.80
C LEU A 125 8.36 -20.29 16.90
N PHE A 126 8.63 -20.40 15.59
CA PHE A 126 7.77 -21.16 14.68
C PHE A 126 7.88 -22.68 14.92
N GLU A 127 9.08 -23.18 15.22
CA GLU A 127 9.33 -24.60 15.52
C GLU A 127 8.70 -25.02 16.85
N GLU A 128 8.70 -24.13 17.83
CA GLU A 128 8.05 -24.31 19.14
C GLU A 128 6.55 -23.97 19.11
N GLU A 129 5.98 -23.63 17.95
CA GLU A 129 4.57 -23.25 17.76
C GLU A 129 4.09 -22.09 18.66
N LYS A 130 5.01 -21.20 19.05
CA LYS A 130 4.75 -20.03 19.91
C LYS A 130 4.12 -18.87 19.14
N TYR A 131 2.99 -19.12 18.49
CA TYR A 131 2.36 -18.16 17.56
C TYR A 131 1.89 -16.88 18.24
N ASP A 132 1.36 -16.97 19.47
CA ASP A 132 0.97 -15.78 20.24
C ASP A 132 2.18 -14.88 20.57
N GLU A 133 3.33 -15.47 20.92
CA GLU A 133 4.57 -14.72 21.17
C GLU A 133 5.09 -14.05 19.88
N ILE A 134 5.00 -14.74 18.74
CA ILE A 134 5.36 -14.17 17.44
C ILE A 134 4.49 -12.97 17.11
N VAL A 135 3.16 -13.11 17.24
CA VAL A 135 2.21 -12.02 16.96
C VAL A 135 2.41 -10.86 17.93
N TYR A 136 2.64 -11.15 19.21
CA TYR A 136 2.95 -10.14 20.21
C TYR A 136 4.21 -9.34 19.83
N ALA A 137 5.32 -10.02 19.50
CA ALA A 137 6.55 -9.37 19.09
C ALA A 137 6.36 -8.47 17.85
N TRP A 138 5.64 -8.94 16.83
CA TRP A 138 5.30 -8.12 15.66
C TRP A 138 4.40 -6.93 16.00
N SER A 139 3.44 -7.10 16.91
CA SER A 139 2.57 -6.01 17.35
C SER A 139 3.38 -4.91 18.05
N THR A 140 4.36 -5.28 18.87
CA THR A 140 5.28 -4.35 19.54
C THR A 140 6.13 -3.61 18.52
N ILE A 141 6.76 -4.32 17.58
CA ILE A 141 7.56 -3.70 16.51
C ILE A 141 6.74 -2.68 15.71
N LEU A 142 5.52 -3.05 15.29
CA LEU A 142 4.65 -2.17 14.51
C LEU A 142 4.21 -0.95 15.33
N LYS A 143 3.83 -1.15 16.60
CA LYS A 143 3.41 -0.08 17.51
C LYS A 143 4.53 0.89 17.79
N ASP A 144 5.73 0.40 18.08
CA ASP A 144 6.90 1.24 18.38
C ASP A 144 7.27 2.07 17.16
N LYS A 145 7.31 1.44 15.97
CA LYS A 145 7.57 2.10 14.68
C LYS A 145 6.60 3.27 14.46
N LEU A 146 5.30 3.03 14.58
CA LEU A 146 4.28 4.06 14.32
C LEU A 146 4.19 5.11 15.42
N SER A 147 4.33 4.72 16.69
CA SER A 147 4.31 5.65 17.82
C SER A 147 5.50 6.60 17.79
N THR A 148 6.67 6.10 17.39
CA THR A 148 7.87 6.93 17.20
C THR A 148 7.62 8.01 16.15
N ALA A 149 7.13 7.64 14.96
CA ALA A 149 6.78 8.64 13.94
C ALA A 149 5.70 9.62 14.41
N GLN A 150 4.67 9.13 15.13
CA GLN A 150 3.62 9.99 15.66
C GLN A 150 4.18 11.06 16.62
N GLN A 151 5.14 10.69 17.47
CA GLN A 151 5.76 11.60 18.43
C GLN A 151 6.77 12.54 17.76
N GLU A 152 7.66 11.99 16.94
CA GLU A 152 8.71 12.72 16.23
C GLU A 152 8.13 13.86 15.38
N PHE A 153 7.10 13.55 14.60
CA PHE A 153 6.45 14.50 13.69
C PHE A 153 5.20 15.16 14.29
N LYS A 154 4.89 14.90 15.57
CA LYS A 154 3.72 15.44 16.29
C LYS A 154 2.40 15.25 15.54
N LEU A 155 2.19 14.04 15.03
CA LEU A 155 1.05 13.71 14.20
C LEU A 155 -0.19 13.41 15.05
N ASN A 156 -1.32 13.96 14.62
CA ASN A 156 -2.61 13.59 15.20
C ASN A 156 -3.03 12.20 14.73
N GLU A 157 -2.82 11.88 13.45
CA GLU A 157 -3.18 10.60 12.86
C GLU A 157 -2.14 10.13 11.83
N ILE A 158 -2.17 8.83 11.54
CA ILE A 158 -1.42 8.21 10.46
C ILE A 158 -2.40 7.51 9.53
N TYR A 159 -2.19 7.65 8.23
CA TYR A 159 -2.94 6.99 7.18
C TYR A 159 -2.04 6.09 6.36
N TYR A 160 -2.57 4.96 5.92
CA TYR A 160 -2.00 4.20 4.81
C TYR A 160 -2.80 4.51 3.57
N ILE A 161 -2.14 5.01 2.54
CA ILE A 161 -2.75 5.32 1.26
C ILE A 161 -2.29 4.30 0.24
N PHE A 162 -3.25 3.67 -0.43
CA PHE A 162 -3.02 2.60 -1.38
C PHE A 162 -3.42 3.04 -2.79
N ILE A 163 -2.50 2.84 -3.72
CA ILE A 163 -2.75 2.94 -5.15
C ILE A 163 -2.84 1.53 -5.71
N LEU A 164 -4.05 1.12 -6.04
CA LEU A 164 -4.35 -0.17 -6.65
C LEU A 164 -4.23 -0.05 -8.16
N ARG A 165 -3.21 -0.68 -8.74
CA ARG A 165 -2.96 -0.68 -10.18
C ARG A 165 -3.59 -1.93 -10.80
N ALA A 166 -4.61 -1.73 -11.62
CA ALA A 166 -5.31 -2.75 -12.38
C ALA A 166 -5.06 -2.51 -13.88
N ASP A 167 -3.91 -2.99 -14.35
CA ASP A 167 -3.38 -2.66 -15.68
C ASP A 167 -3.19 -1.13 -15.87
N THR A 168 -3.98 -0.51 -16.74
CA THR A 168 -3.96 0.95 -17.03
C THR A 168 -4.93 1.75 -16.15
N VAL A 169 -5.75 1.08 -15.35
CA VAL A 169 -6.71 1.71 -14.43
C VAL A 169 -6.12 1.75 -13.03
N PHE A 170 -6.25 2.90 -12.37
CA PHE A 170 -5.75 3.11 -11.01
C PHE A 170 -6.90 3.40 -10.06
N TYR A 171 -6.81 2.89 -8.83
CA TYR A 171 -7.74 3.21 -7.77
C TYR A 171 -6.99 3.70 -6.53
N LEU A 172 -7.37 4.87 -6.03
CA LEU A 172 -6.88 5.43 -4.78
C LEU A 172 -7.82 5.03 -3.64
N CYS A 173 -7.30 4.40 -2.60
CA CYS A 173 -8.02 4.17 -1.36
C CYS A 173 -7.09 4.35 -0.15
N GLY A 174 -7.64 4.22 1.06
CA GLY A 174 -6.84 4.39 2.25
C GLY A 174 -7.46 3.81 3.50
N THR A 175 -6.64 3.71 4.54
CA THR A 175 -7.06 3.33 5.88
C THR A 175 -6.51 4.32 6.89
N LYS A 176 -7.31 4.67 7.89
CA LYS A 176 -6.81 5.28 9.13
C LYS A 176 -6.13 4.21 9.99
N VAL A 177 -4.99 4.54 10.58
CA VAL A 177 -4.23 3.62 11.45
C VAL A 177 -4.57 3.89 12.92
N ASN A 178 -5.19 2.91 13.56
CA ASN A 178 -5.50 2.95 14.98
C ASN A 178 -4.40 2.27 15.80
N ILE A 179 -3.38 3.05 16.18
CA ILE A 179 -2.19 2.57 16.91
C ILE A 179 -2.57 1.91 18.25
N LYS A 180 -3.62 2.40 18.92
CA LYS A 180 -4.09 1.86 20.21
C LYS A 180 -4.56 0.40 20.08
N ASN A 181 -5.12 0.05 18.93
CA ASN A 181 -5.63 -1.30 18.67
C ASN A 181 -4.55 -2.31 18.24
N ILE A 182 -3.30 -1.89 18.02
CA ILE A 182 -2.22 -2.78 17.57
C ILE A 182 -1.95 -3.90 18.59
N SER A 183 -1.98 -3.59 19.88
CA SER A 183 -1.77 -4.58 20.94
C SER A 183 -2.88 -5.64 21.02
N ALA A 184 -3.97 -5.50 20.27
CA ALA A 184 -5.04 -6.49 20.17
C ALA A 184 -4.91 -7.39 18.91
N MET A 185 -3.77 -7.38 18.21
CA MET A 185 -3.45 -8.38 17.18
C MET A 185 -3.42 -9.78 17.78
N LYS A 186 -3.96 -10.76 17.04
CA LYS A 186 -3.96 -12.17 17.45
C LYS A 186 -3.72 -13.08 16.24
N PRO A 187 -3.10 -14.25 16.42
CA PRO A 187 -3.08 -15.27 15.38
C PRO A 187 -4.52 -15.73 15.10
N ASN A 188 -4.82 -16.03 13.85
CA ASN A 188 -6.09 -16.62 13.46
C ASN A 188 -5.93 -18.08 13.05
N ASN A 189 -7.02 -18.74 12.65
CA ASN A 189 -7.02 -20.16 12.30
C ASN A 189 -6.26 -20.51 11.00
N LYS A 190 -5.68 -19.54 10.28
CA LYS A 190 -4.90 -19.76 9.05
C LYS A 190 -3.41 -19.78 9.37
N ILE A 191 -2.97 -20.80 10.10
CA ILE A 191 -1.56 -21.03 10.46
C ILE A 191 -1.00 -22.17 9.63
N THR A 192 0.23 -22.01 9.16
CA THR A 192 1.05 -23.04 8.52
C THR A 192 2.44 -23.03 9.13
N LEU A 193 3.26 -24.02 8.76
CA LEU A 193 4.68 -24.10 9.17
C LEU A 193 5.50 -22.84 8.81
N THR A 194 5.02 -22.02 7.89
CA THR A 194 5.74 -20.86 7.37
C THR A 194 4.96 -19.55 7.48
N THR A 195 3.69 -19.59 7.88
CA THR A 195 2.85 -18.39 7.91
C THR A 195 1.85 -18.38 9.07
N ILE A 196 1.56 -17.18 9.57
CA ILE A 196 0.52 -16.96 10.59
C ILE A 196 -0.44 -15.91 10.05
N GLY A 197 -1.71 -16.26 9.86
CA GLY A 197 -2.76 -15.29 9.58
C GLY A 197 -3.09 -14.44 10.80
N ILE A 198 -3.46 -13.17 10.59
CA ILE A 198 -3.67 -12.20 11.67
C ILE A 198 -5.12 -11.73 11.71
N ASP A 199 -5.74 -11.79 12.89
CA ASP A 199 -7.02 -11.14 13.18
C ASP A 199 -6.82 -9.73 13.76
N ASN A 200 -7.86 -8.91 13.68
CA ASN A 200 -7.91 -7.50 14.10
C ASN A 200 -7.00 -6.51 13.31
N LEU A 201 -6.26 -6.98 12.29
CA LEU A 201 -5.48 -6.08 11.43
C LEU A 201 -6.37 -5.20 10.54
N ILE A 202 -7.15 -5.81 9.65
CA ILE A 202 -8.11 -5.15 8.76
C ILE A 202 -9.34 -6.06 8.63
N ASP A 203 -10.51 -5.48 8.35
CA ASP A 203 -11.70 -6.27 8.06
C ASP A 203 -11.45 -7.20 6.86
N LYS A 204 -11.84 -8.47 7.02
CA LYS A 204 -11.54 -9.56 6.07
C LYS A 204 -12.13 -9.32 4.67
N LYS A 205 -13.14 -8.47 4.54
CA LYS A 205 -13.70 -8.07 3.25
C LYS A 205 -12.74 -7.17 2.49
N PHE A 206 -11.98 -6.33 3.19
CA PHE A 206 -11.06 -5.36 2.60
C PHE A 206 -9.64 -5.91 2.43
N GLY A 207 -9.23 -6.89 3.22
CA GLY A 207 -7.91 -7.50 3.08
C GLY A 207 -7.57 -8.48 4.19
N ASN A 208 -6.29 -8.82 4.30
CA ASN A 208 -5.80 -9.71 5.35
C ASN A 208 -4.32 -9.45 5.67
N GLY A 209 -3.95 -9.71 6.92
CA GLY A 209 -2.57 -9.73 7.38
C GLY A 209 -2.01 -11.14 7.47
N LYS A 210 -0.71 -11.28 7.18
CA LYS A 210 0.05 -12.51 7.42
C LYS A 210 1.46 -12.19 7.90
N ILE A 211 1.97 -13.01 8.82
CA ILE A 211 3.40 -13.06 9.16
C ILE A 211 4.02 -14.19 8.36
N TYR A 212 5.17 -13.95 7.73
CA TYR A 212 5.93 -14.94 6.97
C TYR A 212 7.26 -15.25 7.66
N LYS A 213 7.49 -16.53 8.00
CA LYS A 213 8.75 -17.02 8.60
C LYS A 213 9.95 -16.68 7.72
N SER A 214 9.92 -17.14 6.47
CA SER A 214 11.04 -17.01 5.52
C SER A 214 11.41 -15.57 5.19
N LYS A 215 10.41 -14.69 5.05
CA LYS A 215 10.63 -13.28 4.72
C LYS A 215 10.97 -12.44 5.96
N LYS A 216 10.62 -12.90 7.17
CA LYS A 216 10.68 -12.13 8.42
C LYS A 216 9.92 -10.81 8.30
N ARG A 217 8.66 -10.89 7.85
CA ARG A 217 7.80 -9.72 7.60
C ARG A 217 6.38 -9.94 8.11
N LEU A 218 5.77 -8.86 8.59
CA LEU A 218 4.32 -8.69 8.69
C LEU A 218 3.84 -8.02 7.41
N GLU A 219 3.06 -8.75 6.62
CA GLU A 219 2.56 -8.33 5.29
C GLU A 219 1.05 -8.12 5.29
N LEU A 220 0.61 -7.21 4.44
CA LEU A 220 -0.78 -6.90 4.12
C LEU A 220 -1.04 -7.19 2.64
N ARG A 221 -2.19 -7.79 2.36
CA ARG A 221 -2.80 -7.83 1.03
C ARG A 221 -4.22 -7.29 1.12
N LEU A 222 -4.66 -6.59 0.09
CA LEU A 222 -6.03 -6.08 -0.01
C LEU A 222 -6.87 -7.01 -0.89
N ASN A 223 -8.20 -6.85 -0.84
CA ASN A 223 -9.15 -7.50 -1.73
C ASN A 223 -9.76 -6.44 -2.67
N PRO A 224 -9.07 -6.01 -3.74
CA PRO A 224 -9.41 -4.83 -4.54
C PRO A 224 -10.88 -4.78 -5.00
N LYS A 225 -11.42 -5.91 -5.45
CA LYS A 225 -12.80 -5.98 -5.93
C LYS A 225 -13.81 -5.47 -4.90
N TYR A 226 -13.64 -5.82 -3.62
CA TYR A 226 -14.55 -5.35 -2.58
C TYR A 226 -14.44 -3.83 -2.36
N TRP A 227 -13.24 -3.28 -2.39
CA TRP A 227 -13.04 -1.82 -2.28
C TRP A 227 -13.76 -1.07 -3.40
N VAL A 228 -13.62 -1.57 -4.63
CA VAL A 228 -14.22 -0.94 -5.83
C VAL A 228 -15.73 -1.10 -5.83
N ASP A 229 -16.24 -2.34 -5.68
CA ASP A 229 -17.67 -2.64 -5.76
C ASP A 229 -18.50 -1.94 -4.66
N ASN A 230 -17.87 -1.58 -3.54
CA ASN A 230 -18.51 -0.91 -2.41
C ASN A 230 -18.16 0.59 -2.31
N ASN A 231 -17.58 1.18 -3.36
CA ASN A 231 -17.30 2.61 -3.44
C ASN A 231 -16.37 3.13 -2.31
N TYR A 232 -15.28 2.42 -2.02
CA TYR A 232 -14.21 2.86 -1.10
C TYR A 232 -12.97 3.40 -1.83
N VAL A 233 -13.12 3.75 -3.11
CA VAL A 233 -12.01 4.17 -3.96
C VAL A 233 -12.32 5.45 -4.75
N LYS A 234 -11.27 6.16 -5.18
CA LYS A 234 -11.33 7.11 -6.30
C LYS A 234 -10.72 6.43 -7.52
N LYS A 235 -11.50 6.32 -8.60
CA LYS A 235 -11.08 5.65 -9.85
C LYS A 235 -10.46 6.65 -10.82
N PHE A 236 -9.33 6.24 -11.41
CA PHE A 236 -8.67 6.91 -12.53
C PHE A 236 -8.63 5.93 -13.70
N ASP A 237 -9.50 6.16 -14.66
CA ASP A 237 -9.56 5.40 -15.91
C ASP A 237 -8.76 6.14 -16.97
N ASN A 238 -7.66 5.54 -17.38
CA ASN A 238 -6.74 6.10 -18.35
C ASN A 238 -6.77 5.20 -19.57
N LYS A 239 -7.23 5.73 -20.70
CA LYS A 239 -7.33 5.00 -21.98
C LYS A 239 -5.96 4.86 -22.67
N PHE A 240 -4.92 4.67 -21.86
CA PHE A 240 -3.54 4.61 -22.32
C PHE A 240 -3.35 3.42 -23.25
N LYS A 241 -2.57 3.66 -24.31
CA LYS A 241 -2.12 2.64 -25.24
C LYS A 241 -0.62 2.77 -25.37
N TYR A 242 0.07 1.64 -25.28
CA TYR A 242 1.51 1.62 -25.48
C TYR A 242 1.86 2.18 -26.87
N PRO A 243 2.82 3.11 -26.97
CA PRO A 243 3.38 3.46 -28.25
C PRO A 243 4.10 2.24 -28.84
N VAL A 244 4.03 2.05 -30.16
CA VAL A 244 4.72 0.96 -30.87
C VAL A 244 5.68 1.62 -31.85
N ALA A 245 6.98 1.38 -31.67
CA ALA A 245 8.03 1.96 -32.51
C ALA A 245 9.30 1.09 -32.44
N ASP A 246 10.03 1.00 -33.54
CA ASP A 246 11.38 0.45 -33.55
C ASP A 246 12.37 1.61 -33.60
N LEU A 247 12.64 2.20 -32.43
CA LEU A 247 13.49 3.39 -32.31
C LEU A 247 14.88 3.19 -32.92
N ARG A 248 15.39 1.95 -32.96
CA ARG A 248 16.69 1.66 -33.60
C ARG A 248 16.58 1.78 -35.11
N LYS A 249 15.50 1.32 -35.71
CA LYS A 249 15.25 1.47 -37.14
C LYS A 249 14.92 2.93 -37.49
N ASP A 250 14.02 3.54 -36.72
CA ASP A 250 13.45 4.87 -37.00
C ASP A 250 14.48 6.00 -36.87
N LEU A 251 15.49 5.86 -36.01
CA LEU A 251 16.57 6.85 -35.87
C LEU A 251 17.72 6.69 -36.87
N ASN A 252 17.74 5.59 -37.64
CA ASN A 252 18.74 5.33 -38.68
C ASN A 252 18.22 5.62 -40.10
N SER A 253 16.98 6.10 -40.23
CA SER A 253 16.34 6.52 -41.49
C SER A 253 16.30 8.04 -41.62
#